data_AF-A0AAU0NV24-F1
#
_entry.id   AF-A0AAU0NV24-F1
#
_cell.length_a   1.000
_cell.length_b   1.000
_cell.length_c   1.000
_cell.angle_alpha   90.00
_cell.angle_beta   90.00
_cell.angle_gamma   90.00
#
_symmetry.space_group_name_H-M   'P 1'
#
loop_
_entity.id
_entity.type
_entity.pdbx_description
1 polymer ?
#
loop_
_entity_poly.entity_id
_entity_poly.type
_entity_poly.pdbx_seq_one_letter_code
_entity_poly.pdbx_strand_id
1 'polypeptide(L)' 'MKNQNNLLECNDLLFAPSLGFGSCWAGIFEYCIAVENSPLLKLFNIREDKKAVAAVMVGYPKYSYKRLVDRNPLDDTFIE' A
#
# COMPACT_ATOMS: atom_id res chain seq x y z
N MET A 1 -6.19 -10.48 -13.41
CA MET A 1 -5.10 -10.90 -12.50
C MET A 1 -5.03 -9.97 -11.29
N LYS A 2 -6.04 -9.99 -10.41
CA LYS A 2 -5.93 -9.38 -9.07
C LYS A 2 -5.20 -10.40 -8.22
N ASN A 3 -3.88 -10.33 -8.28
CA ASN A 3 -2.95 -11.38 -7.87
C ASN A 3 -2.90 -11.47 -6.34
N GLN A 4 -2.58 -12.64 -5.79
CA GLN A 4 -2.59 -12.91 -4.35
C GLN A 4 -1.68 -12.00 -3.50
N ASN A 5 -0.83 -11.19 -4.14
CA ASN A 5 0.08 -10.24 -3.52
C ASN A 5 -0.64 -9.08 -2.78
N ASN A 6 -1.81 -8.64 -3.26
CA ASN A 6 -2.54 -7.54 -2.62
C ASN A 6 -3.00 -7.88 -1.19
N LEU A 7 -3.25 -9.17 -0.90
CA LEU A 7 -3.69 -9.62 0.42
C LEU A 7 -2.57 -9.52 1.47
N LEU A 8 -1.31 -9.78 1.08
CA LEU A 8 -0.15 -9.59 1.95
C LEU A 8 0.05 -8.10 2.28
N GLU A 9 -0.07 -7.22 1.28
CA GLU A 9 0.11 -5.77 1.44
C GLU A 9 -0.95 -5.14 2.35
N CYS A 10 -2.22 -5.53 2.20
CA CYS A 10 -3.30 -5.06 3.07
C CYS A 10 -3.07 -5.47 4.54
N ASN A 11 -2.51 -6.67 4.77
CA ASN A 11 -2.19 -7.13 6.12
C ASN A 11 -1.09 -6.29 6.76
N ASP A 12 -0.03 -5.94 6.03
CA ASP A 12 1.04 -5.08 6.55
C ASP A 12 0.51 -3.68 6.92
N LEU A 13 -0.40 -3.14 6.10
CA LEU A 13 -1.07 -1.86 6.38
C LEU A 13 -1.93 -1.94 7.66
N LEU A 14 -2.63 -3.05 7.89
CA LEU A 14 -3.48 -3.27 9.06
C LEU A 14 -2.71 -3.68 10.32
N PHE A 15 -1.56 -4.32 10.17
CA PHE A 15 -0.73 -4.80 11.27
C PHE A 15 0.12 -3.68 11.88
N ALA A 16 0.63 -2.75 11.08
CA ALA A 16 1.44 -1.63 11.59
C ALA A 16 0.73 -0.78 12.69
N PRO A 17 -0.56 -0.41 12.57
CA PRO A 17 -1.31 0.25 13.64
C PRO A 17 -1.37 -0.53 14.95
N SER A 18 -1.43 -1.87 14.89
CA SER A 18 -1.44 -2.72 16.08
C SER A 18 -0.12 -2.68 16.86
N LEU A 19 0.98 -2.35 16.18
CA LEU A 19 2.30 -2.14 16.75
C LEU A 19 2.57 -0.67 17.13
N GLY A 20 1.59 0.23 16.97
CA GLY A 20 1.75 1.66 17.22
C GLY A 20 2.48 2.43 16.11
N PHE A 21 2.74 1.79 14.97
CA PHE A 21 3.30 2.44 13.78
C PHE A 21 2.20 2.98 12.86
N GLY A 22 2.51 4.06 12.18
CA GLY A 22 1.72 4.54 11.04
C GLY A 22 2.22 3.90 9.76
N SER A 23 1.29 3.50 8.90
CA SER A 23 1.58 2.97 7.56
C SER A 23 0.75 3.70 6.51
N CYS A 24 1.31 3.84 5.31
CA CYS A 24 0.64 4.47 4.17
C CYS A 24 1.05 3.79 2.86
N TRP A 25 0.08 3.49 2.02
CA TRP A 25 0.33 3.02 0.66
C TRP A 25 0.80 4.19 -0.21
N ALA A 26 2.01 4.08 -0.77
CA ALA A 26 2.60 5.03 -1.70
C ALA A 26 2.27 4.72 -3.18
N GLY A 27 1.00 4.85 -3.57
CA GLY A 27 0.57 4.54 -4.95
C GLY A 27 1.25 5.36 -6.05
N ILE A 28 1.69 6.59 -5.75
CA ILE A 28 2.49 7.40 -6.68
C ILE A 28 3.87 6.78 -6.92
N PHE A 29 4.50 6.21 -5.88
CA PHE A 29 5.79 5.53 -6.02
C PHE A 29 5.66 4.29 -6.90
N GLU A 30 4.59 3.51 -6.72
CA GLU A 30 4.29 2.37 -7.60
C GLU A 30 4.16 2.78 -9.04
N TYR A 31 3.37 3.82 -9.30
CA TYR A 31 3.20 4.34 -10.65
C TYR A 31 4.56 4.75 -11.23
N CYS A 32 5.36 5.51 -10.50
CA CYS A 32 6.68 5.95 -10.96
C CYS A 32 7.67 4.80 -11.16
N ILE A 33 7.61 3.73 -10.37
CA ILE A 33 8.49 2.55 -10.55
C ILE A 33 8.02 1.68 -11.73
N ALA A 34 6.72 1.66 -12.02
CA ALA A 34 6.15 0.91 -13.14
C ALA A 34 6.48 1.52 -14.52
N VAL A 35 6.88 2.80 -14.58
CA VAL A 35 7.32 3.45 -15.83
C VAL A 35 8.64 2.83 -16.31
N GLU A 36 8.71 2.47 -17.59
CA GLU A 36 9.94 1.96 -18.22
C GLU A 36 11.09 2.97 -18.07
N ASN A 37 12.30 2.47 -17.75
CA ASN A 37 13.48 3.29 -17.46
C ASN A 37 13.31 4.30 -16.31
N SER A 38 12.40 4.03 -15.36
CA SER A 38 12.27 4.84 -14.16
C SER A 38 13.62 4.97 -13.43
N PRO A 39 14.06 6.19 -13.08
CA PRO A 39 15.27 6.39 -12.28
C PRO A 39 15.18 5.71 -10.91
N LEU A 40 13.97 5.41 -10.43
CA LEU A 40 13.72 4.72 -9.17
C LEU A 40 14.21 3.26 -9.20
N LEU A 41 14.08 2.57 -10.34
CA LEU A 41 14.59 1.19 -10.48
C LEU A 41 16.10 1.13 -10.26
N LYS A 42 16.82 2.13 -10.81
CA LYS A 42 18.27 2.27 -10.64
C LYS A 42 18.64 2.70 -9.22
N LEU A 43 17.87 3.62 -8.62
CA LEU A 43 18.10 4.09 -7.25
C LEU A 43 17.94 2.97 -6.21
N PHE A 44 16.90 2.15 -6.36
CA PHE A 44 16.64 1.01 -5.47
C PHE A 44 17.37 -0.28 -5.90
N ASN A 45 18.19 -0.20 -6.95
CA ASN A 45 18.97 -1.33 -7.48
C ASN A 45 18.11 -2.59 -7.72
N ILE A 46 16.90 -2.39 -8.26
CA ILE A 46 15.96 -3.48 -8.56
C ILE A 46 16.44 -4.14 -9.86
N ARG A 47 16.66 -5.46 -9.80
CA ARG A 47 17.05 -6.25 -10.97
C ARG A 47 15.95 -6.20 -12.04
N GLU A 48 16.34 -6.23 -13.32
CA GLU A 48 15.42 -6.17 -14.47
C GLU A 48 14.42 -7.34 -14.53
N ASP A 49 14.74 -8.47 -13.90
CA ASP A 49 13.86 -9.64 -13.77
C ASP A 49 12.81 -9.49 -12.64
N LYS A 50 12.87 -8.41 -11.86
CA LYS A 50 11.95 -8.13 -10.76
C LYS A 50 11.11 -6.90 -11.03
N LYS A 51 9.85 -6.95 -10.60
CA LYS A 51 8.92 -5.83 -10.65
C LYS A 51 8.56 -5.43 -9.23
N ALA A 52 8.56 -4.12 -8.95
CA ALA A 52 7.93 -3.62 -7.74
C ALA A 52 6.41 -3.73 -7.91
N VAL A 53 5.76 -4.36 -6.94
CA VAL A 53 4.30 -4.59 -6.96
C VAL A 53 3.60 -3.58 -6.08
N ALA A 54 4.18 -3.29 -4.92
CA ALA A 54 3.73 -2.24 -4.03
C ALA A 54 4.86 -1.47 -3.36
N ALA A 55 4.54 -0.26 -2.90
CA ALA A 55 5.36 0.61 -2.08
C ALA A 55 4.57 1.05 -0.84
N VAL A 56 5.08 0.71 0.34
CA VAL A 56 4.47 1.08 1.62
C VAL A 56 5.48 1.90 2.42
N MET A 57 5.00 3.00 3.00
CA MET A 57 5.76 3.83 3.92
C MET A 57 5.38 3.45 5.35
N VAL A 58 6.37 3.24 6.22
CA VAL A 58 6.17 2.93 7.64
C VAL A 58 6.97 3.91 8.49
N GLY A 59 6.40 4.36 9.60
CA GLY A 59 7.11 5.23 10.54
C GLY A 59 6.33 5.52 11.82
N TYR A 60 6.95 6.27 12.72
CA TYR A 60 6.28 6.74 13.93
C TYR A 60 5.36 7.92 13.58
N PRO A 61 4.05 7.80 13.85
CA PRO A 61 3.12 8.87 13.52
C PRO A 61 3.37 10.07 14.43
N LYS A 62 3.83 11.18 13.85
CA LYS A 62 3.98 12.46 14.57
C LYS A 62 2.61 13.04 15.01
N TYR A 63 1.57 12.71 14.25
CA TYR A 63 0.20 13.17 14.50
C TYR A 63 -0.73 11.96 14.55
N SER A 64 -1.50 11.84 15.62
CA SER A 64 -2.56 10.84 15.73
C SER A 64 -3.83 11.36 15.05
N TYR A 65 -4.26 10.70 13.99
CA TYR A 65 -5.58 10.94 13.42
C TYR A 65 -6.65 10.49 14.43
N LYS A 66 -7.49 11.42 14.88
CA LYS A 66 -8.53 11.15 15.89
C LYS A 66 -9.80 10.53 15.32
N ARG A 67 -9.94 10.47 14.00
CA ARG A 67 -11.17 10.05 13.32
C ARG A 67 -10.84 9.03 12.24
N LEU A 68 -11.46 7.86 12.33
CA LEU A 68 -11.57 6.95 11.18
C LEU A 68 -12.54 7.59 10.19
N VAL A 69 -12.10 7.77 8.95
CA VAL A 69 -12.98 8.26 7.88
C VAL A 69 -14.03 7.19 7.59
N ASP A 70 -15.30 7.56 7.73
CA ASP A 70 -16.40 6.67 7.40
C ASP A 70 -16.30 6.25 5.93
N ARG A 71 -16.56 4.97 5.68
CA ARG A 71 -16.70 4.43 4.33
C ARG A 71 -18.14 4.56 3.88
N ASN A 72 -18.36 4.50 2.57
CA ASN A 72 -19.71 4.52 2.03
C ASN A 72 -20.51 3.34 2.62
N PRO A 73 -21.73 3.56 3.13
CA PRO A 73 -22.57 2.46 3.59
C PRO A 73 -22.81 1.49 2.44
N LEU A 74 -22.91 0.20 2.77
CA LEU A 74 -23.23 -0.83 1.81
C LEU A 74 -24.73 -0.73 1.49
N ASP A 75 -25.08 -0.22 0.30
CA ASP A 75 -26.45 -0.17 -0.23
C ASP A 75 -26.76 -1.43 -1.09
N ASP A 76 -26.24 -2.58 -0.67
CA ASP A 76 -26.46 -3.85 -1.36
C ASP A 76 -27.10 -4.86 -0.40
N THR A 77 -28.12 -5.57 -0.89
CA THR A 77 -28.77 -6.64 -0.15
C THR A 77 -28.19 -7.97 -0.61
N PHE A 78 -27.67 -8.77 0.31
CA PHE A 78 -27.20 -10.12 0.00
C PHE A 78 -28.43 -10.98 -0.35
N ILE A 79 -28.51 -11.45 -1.59
CA ILE A 79 -29.53 -12.40 -2.03
C ILE A 79 -28.84 -13.76 -2.08
N GLU A 80 -29.26 -14.68 -1.21
CA GLU A 80 -28.83 -16.09 -1.21
C GLU A 80 -29.39 -16.87 -2.41
#